data_AF-G9CG39-F1
#
_entry.id   AF-G9CG39-F1
#
_cell.length_a   1.000
_cell.length_b   1.000
_cell.length_c   1.000
_cell.angle_alpha   90.00
_cell.angle_beta   90.00
_cell.angle_gamma   90.00
#
_symmetry.space_group_name_H-M   'P 1'
#
loop_
_entity.id
_entity.type
_entity.pdbx_description
1 polymer ?
#
loop_
_entity_poly.entity_id
_entity_poly.type
_entity_poly.pdbx_seq_one_letter_code
_entity_poly.pdbx_strand_id
1 'polypeptide(L)'
;RLLVYEFMPLGSLEDHLHDVPPDRKPLDWNMRMKIAAGAAKGLEYLHDKANPPVIYRDFKSSNILLGEGYFPKLSDFGLAKLGPVGDKTHVSTRVMGTYGYCAP
;
A
#
# COMPACT_ATOMS: atom_id res chain seq x y z
N ARG A 1 5.17 21.49 5.81
CA ARG A 1 4.06 20.81 6.53
C ARG A 1 4.61 19.47 7.02
N LEU A 2 4.38 19.10 8.27
CA LEU A 2 4.81 17.82 8.84
C LEU A 2 3.61 16.90 8.97
N LEU A 3 3.82 15.59 8.82
CA LEU A 3 2.85 14.54 9.05
C LEU A 3 3.45 13.56 10.06
N VAL A 4 2.65 13.11 11.02
CA VAL A 4 3.06 12.18 12.08
C VAL A 4 2.15 10.96 12.00
N TYR A 5 2.74 9.78 12.02
CA TYR A 5 2.05 8.49 11.91
C TYR A 5 2.38 7.61 13.11
N GLU A 6 1.57 6.58 13.34
CA GLU A 6 1.96 5.49 14.23
C GLU A 6 3.24 4.81 13.71
N PHE A 7 4.09 4.37 14.64
CA PHE A 7 5.32 3.67 14.28
C PHE A 7 5.03 2.22 13.93
N MET A 8 5.55 1.76 12.80
CA MET A 8 5.38 0.40 12.29
C MET A 8 6.69 -0.38 12.50
N PRO A 9 6.80 -1.19 13.56
CA PRO A 9 8.09 -1.69 14.06
C PRO A 9 8.80 -2.68 13.13
N LEU A 10 8.09 -3.30 12.19
CA LEU A 10 8.70 -4.24 11.25
C LEU A 10 9.11 -3.58 9.92
N GLY A 11 8.97 -2.26 9.77
CA GLY A 11 9.36 -1.56 8.54
C GLY A 11 8.42 -1.83 7.37
N SER A 12 8.92 -1.67 6.15
CA SER A 12 8.16 -1.91 4.92
C SER A 12 8.19 -3.37 4.49
N LEU A 13 7.27 -3.79 3.64
CA LEU A 13 7.31 -5.13 3.04
C LEU A 13 8.54 -5.32 2.13
N GLU A 14 9.02 -4.25 1.50
CA GLU A 14 10.22 -4.27 0.65
C GLU A 14 11.46 -4.76 1.42
N ASP A 15 11.62 -4.31 2.67
CA ASP A 15 12.70 -4.71 3.59
C ASP A 15 12.72 -6.23 3.87
N HIS A 16 11.61 -6.92 3.62
CA HIS A 16 11.45 -8.36 3.85
C HIS A 16 11.48 -9.19 2.56
N LEU A 17 11.58 -8.54 1.39
CA LEU A 17 11.53 -9.21 0.09
C LEU A 17 12.83 -9.11 -0.71
N HIS A 18 13.50 -7.96 -0.72
CA HIS A 18 14.57 -7.69 -1.69
C HIS A 18 15.99 -7.66 -1.09
N ASP A 19 16.14 -7.25 0.18
CA ASP A 19 17.44 -7.11 0.85
C ASP A 19 17.48 -7.83 2.20
N VAL A 20 16.98 -9.08 2.25
CA VAL A 20 16.92 -9.86 3.49
C VAL A 20 18.34 -10.21 3.95
N PRO A 21 18.79 -9.75 5.14
CA PRO A 21 20.11 -10.06 5.67
C PRO A 21 20.30 -11.58 5.86
N PRO A 22 21.54 -12.11 5.76
CA PRO A 22 21.79 -13.55 5.90
C PRO A 22 21.34 -14.16 7.24
N ASP A 23 21.31 -13.37 8.31
CA ASP A 23 20.87 -13.74 9.65
C ASP A 23 19.35 -13.64 9.85
N ARG A 24 18.62 -13.11 8.86
CA ARG A 24 17.17 -12.96 8.89
C ARG A 24 16.50 -14.01 8.01
N LYS A 25 15.55 -14.74 8.59
CA LYS A 25 14.72 -15.68 7.83
C LYS A 25 13.79 -14.91 6.88
N PRO A 26 13.74 -15.24 5.57
CA PRO A 26 12.76 -14.68 4.65
C PRO A 26 11.33 -15.00 5.08
N LEU A 27 10.37 -14.17 4.67
CA LEU A 27 8.96 -14.46 4.87
C LEU A 27 8.59 -15.79 4.21
N ASP A 28 7.98 -16.68 4.99
CA ASP A 28 7.38 -17.88 4.45
C ASP A 28 6.13 -17.56 3.61
N TRP A 29 5.71 -18.54 2.81
CA TRP A 29 4.60 -18.37 1.89
C TRP A 29 3.29 -17.97 2.59
N ASN A 30 2.98 -18.61 3.72
CA ASN A 30 1.74 -18.35 4.44
C ASN A 30 1.71 -16.92 4.98
N MET A 31 2.85 -16.41 5.45
CA MET A 31 2.98 -15.03 5.89
C MET A 31 2.82 -14.05 4.73
N ARG A 32 3.44 -14.32 3.57
CA ARG A 32 3.27 -13.51 2.36
C ARG A 32 1.80 -13.42 1.95
N MET A 33 1.08 -14.54 1.97
CA MET A 33 -0.35 -14.57 1.62
C MET A 33 -1.22 -13.80 2.63
N LYS A 34 -0.90 -13.86 3.93
CA LYS A 34 -1.58 -13.04 4.95
C LYS A 34 -1.37 -11.55 4.72
N ILE A 35 -0.13 -11.15 4.42
CA ILE A 35 0.22 -9.76 4.12
C ILE A 35 -0.50 -9.29 2.85
N ALA A 36 -0.45 -10.06 1.77
CA ALA A 36 -1.13 -9.73 0.51
C ALA A 36 -2.65 -9.56 0.71
N ALA A 37 -3.28 -10.48 1.44
CA ALA A 37 -4.71 -10.40 1.75
C ALA A 37 -5.05 -9.15 2.60
N GLY A 38 -4.21 -8.80 3.58
CA GLY A 38 -4.41 -7.60 4.40
C GLY A 38 -4.22 -6.30 3.60
N ALA A 39 -3.20 -6.22 2.75
CA ALA A 39 -2.98 -5.08 1.87
C ALA A 39 -4.14 -4.91 0.86
N ALA A 40 -4.64 -6.02 0.30
CA ALA A 40 -5.80 -6.03 -0.59
C ALA A 40 -7.08 -5.55 0.12
N LYS A 41 -7.30 -5.93 1.38
CA LYS A 41 -8.43 -5.40 2.19
C LYS A 41 -8.31 -3.89 2.39
N GLY A 42 -7.10 -3.38 2.63
CA GLY A 42 -6.86 -1.94 2.69
C GLY A 42 -7.24 -1.24 1.38
N LEU A 43 -6.88 -1.84 0.25
CA LEU A 43 -7.19 -1.29 -1.07
C LEU A 43 -8.69 -1.38 -1.41
N GLU A 44 -9.35 -2.50 -1.09
CA GLU A 44 -10.81 -2.67 -1.22
C GLU A 44 -11.57 -1.64 -0.39
N TYR A 45 -11.12 -1.36 0.84
CA TYR A 45 -11.72 -0.30 1.65
C TYR A 45 -11.67 1.06 0.96
N LEU A 46 -10.50 1.42 0.41
CA LEU A 46 -10.32 2.70 -0.29
C LEU A 46 -11.19 2.84 -1.53
N HIS A 47 -11.40 1.75 -2.27
CA HIS A 47 -12.18 1.78 -3.50
C HIS A 47 -13.68 1.70 -3.25
N ASP A 48 -14.13 0.81 -2.36
CA ASP A 48 -15.53 0.38 -2.30
C ASP A 48 -16.25 0.87 -1.05
N LYS A 49 -15.52 1.20 0.03
CA LYS A 49 -16.11 1.60 1.32
C LYS A 49 -15.93 3.08 1.61
N ALA A 50 -14.81 3.66 1.20
CA ALA A 50 -14.57 5.09 1.33
C ALA A 50 -15.53 5.88 0.44
N ASN A 51 -16.08 6.97 0.96
CA ASN A 51 -16.95 7.86 0.21
C ASN A 51 -16.50 9.33 0.37
N PRO A 52 -16.00 9.99 -0.69
CA PRO A 52 -15.81 9.43 -2.04
C PRO A 52 -14.71 8.35 -2.07
N PRO A 53 -14.70 7.47 -3.10
CA PRO A 53 -13.63 6.50 -3.30
C PRO A 53 -12.26 7.18 -3.33
N VAL A 54 -11.20 6.43 -3.02
CA VAL A 54 -9.83 6.94 -3.02
C VAL A 54 -8.97 6.11 -3.96
N ILE A 55 -8.45 6.73 -5.01
CA ILE A 55 -7.43 6.15 -5.89
C ILE A 55 -6.07 6.35 -5.21
N TYR A 56 -5.47 5.25 -4.74
CA TYR A 56 -4.23 5.30 -3.97
C TYR A 56 -2.99 5.71 -4.78
N ARG A 57 -2.90 5.25 -6.04
CA ARG A 57 -1.87 5.58 -7.05
C ARG A 57 -0.42 5.17 -6.77
N ASP A 58 -0.05 4.78 -5.56
CA ASP A 58 1.32 4.32 -5.25
C ASP A 58 1.35 3.00 -4.48
N PHE A 59 0.64 2.00 -5.01
CA PHE A 59 0.59 0.66 -4.42
C PHE A 59 1.85 -0.14 -4.79
N LYS A 60 2.76 -0.32 -3.82
CA LYS A 60 4.04 -1.04 -3.94
C LYS A 60 4.52 -1.57 -2.58
N SER A 61 5.50 -2.47 -2.58
CA SER A 61 6.05 -3.09 -1.36
C SER A 61 6.60 -2.09 -0.34
N SER A 62 7.27 -1.03 -0.78
CA SER A 62 7.82 0.01 0.11
C SER A 62 6.72 0.83 0.82
N ASN A 63 5.50 0.84 0.28
CA ASN A 63 4.36 1.55 0.86
C ASN A 63 3.39 0.63 1.64
N ILE A 64 3.78 -0.62 1.88
CA ILE A 64 3.06 -1.53 2.77
C ILE A 64 3.92 -1.67 4.03
N LEU A 65 3.52 -1.00 5.11
CA LEU A 65 4.21 -1.09 6.39
C LEU A 65 3.68 -2.23 7.23
N LEU A 66 4.56 -2.85 8.00
CA LEU A 66 4.29 -4.05 8.80
C LEU A 66 4.34 -3.73 10.29
N GLY A 67 3.22 -4.00 10.96
CA GLY A 67 3.07 -3.86 12.41
C GLY A 67 3.48 -5.12 13.15
N GLU A 68 3.25 -5.15 14.45
CA GLU A 68 3.39 -6.38 15.24
C GLU A 68 2.56 -7.52 14.63
N GLY A 69 3.10 -8.73 14.67
CA GLY A 69 2.46 -9.90 14.05
C GLY A 69 2.37 -9.84 12.52
N TYR A 70 3.15 -8.98 11.85
CA TYR A 70 3.15 -8.76 10.40
C TYR A 70 1.80 -8.24 9.86
N PHE A 71 1.06 -7.49 10.68
CA PHE A 71 -0.18 -6.85 10.25
C PHE A 71 0.12 -5.73 9.24
N PRO A 72 -0.34 -5.80 7.98
CA PRO A 72 -0.01 -4.82 6.96
C PRO A 72 -0.90 -3.58 7.05
N LYS A 73 -0.32 -2.40 6.83
CA LYS A 73 -1.03 -1.13 6.62
C LYS A 73 -0.47 -0.41 5.39
N LEU A 74 -1.35 0.17 4.59
CA LEU A 74 -0.95 1.05 3.49
C LEU A 74 -0.44 2.38 4.08
N SER A 75 0.69 2.89 3.56
CA SER A 75 1.29 4.16 3.98
C SER A 75 1.38 5.16 2.83
N ASP A 76 2.01 6.31 3.01
CA ASP A 76 2.28 7.29 1.94
C ASP A 76 1.11 7.58 0.98
N PHE A 77 0.09 8.28 1.49
CA PHE A 77 -1.02 8.77 0.70
C PHE A 77 -0.69 10.08 -0.05
N GLY A 78 0.60 10.44 -0.19
CA GLY A 78 1.01 11.69 -0.82
C GLY A 78 0.57 11.82 -2.29
N LEU A 79 0.41 10.68 -2.96
CA LEU A 79 -0.13 10.60 -4.31
C LEU A 79 -1.61 10.22 -4.35
N ALA A 80 -2.29 9.99 -3.23
CA ALA A 80 -3.70 9.60 -3.27
C ALA A 80 -4.58 10.69 -3.90
N LYS A 81 -5.67 10.27 -4.56
CA LYS A 81 -6.65 11.18 -5.16
C LYS A 81 -8.06 10.70 -4.87
N LEU A 82 -8.99 11.62 -4.66
CA LEU A 82 -10.40 11.28 -4.65
C LEU A 82 -10.79 10.71 -6.01
N GLY A 83 -11.42 9.55 -5.98
CA GLY A 83 -11.93 8.82 -7.12
C GLY A 83 -13.17 9.47 -7.73
N PRO A 84 -13.69 8.87 -8.80
CA PRO A 84 -14.88 9.37 -9.45
C PRO A 84 -16.12 9.24 -8.55
N VAL A 85 -17.08 10.12 -8.77
CA VAL A 85 -18.38 10.16 -8.08
C VAL A 85 -19.51 10.31 -9.10
N GLY A 86 -20.69 9.76 -8.78
CA GLY A 86 -21.81 9.69 -9.71
C GLY A 86 -21.48 8.80 -10.91
N ASP A 87 -21.86 9.23 -12.11
CA ASP A 87 -21.69 8.45 -13.34
C ASP A 87 -20.28 8.54 -13.96
N LYS A 88 -19.34 9.19 -13.27
CA LYS A 88 -17.96 9.29 -13.75
C LYS A 88 -17.25 7.95 -13.61
N THR A 89 -16.43 7.61 -14.60
CA THR A 89 -15.63 6.37 -14.59
C THR A 89 -14.15 6.62 -14.33
N HIS A 90 -13.68 7.87 -14.40
CA HIS A 90 -12.26 8.20 -14.32
C HIS A 90 -12.01 9.60 -13.70
N VAL A 91 -10.74 9.84 -13.36
CA VAL A 91 -10.23 11.14 -12.90
C VAL A 91 -9.01 11.52 -13.74
N SER A 92 -9.14 12.56 -14.57
CA SER A 92 -8.02 13.08 -15.36
C SER A 92 -7.00 13.78 -14.45
N THR A 93 -5.77 13.29 -14.43
CA THR A 93 -4.68 13.81 -13.61
C THR A 93 -3.34 13.57 -14.29
N ARG A 94 -2.28 14.24 -13.84
CA ARG A 94 -0.92 13.95 -14.31
C ARG A 94 -0.57 12.51 -13.97
N VAL A 95 0.19 11.85 -14.85
CA VAL A 95 0.76 10.52 -14.57
C VAL A 95 1.64 10.65 -13.32
N MET A 96 1.32 9.85 -12.32
CA MET A 96 1.96 9.79 -11.01
C MET A 96 1.99 8.33 -10.58
N GLY A 97 3.01 7.94 -9.82
CA GLY A 97 3.20 6.58 -9.35
C GLY A 97 4.64 6.14 -9.57
N THR A 98 4.95 4.93 -9.13
CA THR A 98 6.28 4.35 -9.24
C THR A 98 6.45 3.61 -10.56
N TYR A 99 7.57 3.84 -11.26
CA TYR A 99 7.90 3.11 -12.49
C TYR A 99 7.91 1.59 -12.23
N GLY A 100 7.32 0.81 -13.13
CA GLY A 100 7.12 -0.64 -12.95
C GLY A 100 5.85 -1.03 -12.18
N TYR A 101 5.19 -0.07 -11.52
CA TYR A 101 3.90 -0.28 -10.82
C TYR A 101 2.74 0.45 -11.50
N CYS A 102 3.01 1.42 -12.37
CA CYS A 102 1.98 2.11 -13.14
C CYS A 102 1.27 1.16 -14.13
N ALA A 103 -0.05 1.26 -14.20
CA ALA A 103 -0.84 0.65 -15.27
C ALA A 103 -0.48 1.25 -16.64
N PRO A 104 -0.59 0.49 -17.74
CA PRO A 104 -0.28 0.95 -19.10
C PRO A 104 -1.23 2.03 -19.62
#